data_AF-A0A846ATJ8-F1
#
_entry.id   AF-A0A846ATJ8-F1
#
_cell.length_a   1.000
_cell.length_b   1.000
_cell.length_c   1.000
_cell.angle_alpha   90.00
_cell.angle_beta   90.00
_cell.angle_gamma   90.00
#
_symmetry.space_group_name_H-M   'P 1'
#
loop_
_entity.id
_entity.type
_entity.pdbx_description
1 polymer ?
#
loop_
_entity_poly.entity_id
_entity_poly.type
_entity_poly.pdbx_seq_one_letter_code
_entity_poly.pdbx_strand_id
1 'polypeptide(L)'
;MVKVNKYGFPRTAPKLRQKSFYDFQTGDLVKAVVTKSKKIGTYSGRVAVRKTGSFNIKIKTETVQGIGYKYCQHLHKSDGYTYRFGELIKQKTTNLFNKIIDISPSPVQLNMFDTSELSTSEVQPKVKKIQE
;
A
#
# COMPACT_ATOMS: atom_id res chain seq x y z
N MET A 1 -37.67 -2.53 3.22
CA MET A 1 -37.84 -3.12 4.57
C MET A 1 -38.26 -2.02 5.54
N VAL A 2 -39.39 -2.19 6.21
CA VAL A 2 -39.94 -1.29 7.24
C VAL A 2 -39.87 -1.99 8.59
N LYS A 3 -39.56 -1.25 9.66
CA LYS A 3 -39.57 -1.82 11.01
C LYS A 3 -41.00 -1.74 11.55
N VAL A 4 -41.56 -2.87 11.97
CA VAL A 4 -42.94 -2.95 12.52
C VAL A 4 -42.93 -2.91 14.05
N ASN A 5 -44.05 -2.53 14.66
CA ASN A 5 -44.28 -2.68 16.10
C ASN A 5 -44.72 -4.12 16.45
N LYS A 6 -44.94 -4.39 17.74
CA LYS A 6 -45.45 -5.69 18.23
C LYS A 6 -46.78 -6.12 17.58
N TYR A 7 -47.58 -5.15 17.12
CA TYR A 7 -48.89 -5.36 16.50
C TYR A 7 -48.85 -5.37 14.96
N GLY A 8 -47.66 -5.36 14.35
CA GLY A 8 -47.49 -5.41 12.90
C GLY A 8 -47.58 -4.07 12.16
N PHE A 9 -47.88 -2.96 12.85
CA PHE A 9 -47.95 -1.65 12.20
C PHE A 9 -46.56 -1.06 11.91
N PRO A 10 -46.39 -0.38 10.76
CA PRO A 10 -45.12 0.22 10.38
C PRO A 10 -44.74 1.38 11.33
N ARG A 11 -43.54 1.33 11.91
CA ARG A 11 -42.97 2.39 12.77
C ARG A 11 -42.06 3.38 12.05
N THR A 12 -41.55 3.02 10.88
CA THR A 12 -40.55 3.82 10.18
C THR A 12 -40.85 3.85 8.70
N ALA A 13 -40.46 4.93 8.02
CA ALA A 13 -40.50 4.98 6.57
C ALA A 13 -39.66 3.85 5.95
N PRO A 14 -39.99 3.42 4.71
CA PRO A 14 -39.17 2.47 3.97
C PRO A 14 -37.72 2.94 3.88
N LYS A 15 -36.78 2.01 4.04
CA LYS A 15 -35.35 2.28 3.76
C LYS A 15 -35.20 2.81 2.33
N LEU A 16 -34.34 3.81 2.17
CA LEU A 16 -34.03 4.39 0.86
C LEU A 16 -33.56 3.31 -0.12
N ARG A 17 -34.06 3.36 -1.36
CA ARG A 17 -33.56 2.52 -2.47
C ARG A 17 -32.20 2.98 -3.00
N GLN A 18 -31.79 4.20 -2.69
CA GLN A 18 -30.52 4.76 -3.10
C GLN A 18 -29.36 3.99 -2.46
N LYS A 19 -28.50 3.41 -3.31
CA LYS A 19 -27.40 2.54 -2.90
C LYS A 19 -26.11 3.33 -2.61
N SER A 20 -25.87 4.41 -3.36
CA SER A 20 -24.68 5.26 -3.26
C SER A 20 -25.03 6.63 -2.70
N PHE A 21 -24.14 7.20 -1.88
CA PHE A 21 -24.25 8.58 -1.39
C PHE A 21 -22.92 9.28 -1.56
N TYR A 22 -22.94 10.53 -2.06
CA TYR A 22 -21.72 11.30 -2.35
C TYR A 22 -20.74 10.52 -3.25
N ASP A 23 -21.27 9.75 -4.21
CA ASP A 23 -20.52 8.84 -5.09
C ASP A 23 -19.81 7.66 -4.41
N PHE A 24 -20.01 7.47 -3.11
CA PHE A 24 -19.53 6.28 -2.38
C PHE A 24 -20.64 5.24 -2.21
N GLN A 25 -20.25 3.97 -2.28
CA GLN A 25 -21.08 2.83 -1.93
C GLN A 25 -20.48 2.10 -0.72
N THR A 26 -21.33 1.48 0.10
CA THR A 26 -20.84 0.57 1.14
C THR A 26 -20.08 -0.58 0.49
N GLY A 27 -18.87 -0.84 0.99
CA GLY A 27 -17.95 -1.84 0.46
C GLY A 27 -16.79 -1.26 -0.37
N ASP A 28 -16.88 0.00 -0.79
CA ASP A 28 -15.80 0.67 -1.52
C ASP A 28 -14.53 0.75 -0.69
N LEU A 29 -13.38 0.57 -1.34
CA LEU A 29 -12.06 0.77 -0.75
C LEU A 29 -11.68 2.24 -0.91
N VAL A 30 -11.37 2.90 0.19
CA VAL A 30 -11.01 4.32 0.18
C VAL A 30 -9.72 4.58 0.94
N LYS A 31 -9.10 5.71 0.62
CA LYS A 31 -8.10 6.38 1.45
C LYS A 31 -8.74 7.65 2.01
N ALA A 32 -8.76 7.79 3.33
CA ALA A 32 -9.18 9.01 4.00
C ALA A 32 -8.00 9.74 4.61
N VAL A 33 -7.82 11.01 4.26
CA VAL A 33 -6.79 11.89 4.83
C VAL A 33 -7.50 12.97 5.62
N VAL A 34 -7.53 12.81 6.94
CA VAL A 34 -8.25 13.71 7.84
C VAL A 34 -7.28 14.74 8.40
N THR A 35 -7.42 15.98 7.96
CA THR A 35 -6.56 17.10 8.37
C THR A 35 -7.09 17.85 9.59
N LYS A 36 -8.41 17.84 9.81
CA LYS A 36 -9.09 18.57 10.88
C LYS A 36 -10.16 17.70 11.52
N SER A 37 -9.93 17.18 12.73
CA SER A 37 -10.94 16.60 13.64
C SER A 37 -10.25 15.99 14.88
N LYS A 38 -11.02 15.36 15.79
CA LYS A 38 -10.47 14.48 16.83
C LYS A 38 -9.73 13.25 16.27
N LYS A 39 -10.01 12.87 15.02
CA LYS A 39 -9.50 11.66 14.35
C LYS A 39 -8.56 12.05 13.21
N ILE A 40 -7.56 12.87 13.52
CA ILE A 40 -6.53 13.26 12.57
C ILE A 40 -5.68 12.04 12.23
N GLY A 41 -5.44 11.83 10.95
CA GLY A 41 -4.67 10.69 10.47
C GLY A 41 -5.02 10.28 9.05
N THR A 42 -4.27 9.29 8.56
CA THR A 42 -4.53 8.65 7.27
C THR A 42 -5.08 7.25 7.53
N TYR A 43 -6.22 6.94 6.90
CA TYR A 43 -6.91 5.68 7.05
C TYR A 43 -7.12 5.05 5.68
N SER A 44 -6.77 3.78 5.53
CA SER A 44 -7.06 3.01 4.32
C SER A 44 -7.90 1.79 4.69
N GLY A 45 -9.00 1.59 3.98
CA GLY A 45 -9.93 0.53 4.33
C GLY A 45 -11.26 0.59 3.61
N ARG A 46 -12.15 -0.35 3.95
CA ARG A 46 -13.49 -0.42 3.37
C ARG A 46 -14.44 0.52 4.09
N VAL A 47 -15.27 1.23 3.34
CA VAL A 47 -16.24 2.19 3.86
C VAL A 47 -17.62 1.57 4.07
N ALA A 48 -18.26 1.95 5.18
CA ALA A 48 -19.70 1.91 5.35
C ALA A 48 -20.26 3.34 5.24
N VAL A 49 -21.08 3.54 4.20
CA VAL A 49 -21.65 4.84 3.83
C VAL A 49 -22.96 5.08 4.59
N ARG A 50 -23.18 6.31 5.06
CA ARG A 50 -24.44 6.76 5.66
C ARG A 50 -24.98 7.97 4.90
N LYS A 51 -26.32 8.11 4.85
CA LYS A 51 -27.00 9.26 4.22
C LYS A 51 -26.49 10.61 4.75
N THR A 52 -26.10 10.66 6.02
CA THR A 52 -25.59 11.86 6.69
C THR A 52 -24.30 12.41 6.11
N GLY A 53 -23.59 11.65 5.25
CA GLY A 53 -22.28 12.05 4.71
C GLY A 53 -21.11 11.79 5.65
N SER A 54 -21.36 11.08 6.75
CA SER A 54 -20.34 10.58 7.67
C SER A 54 -20.19 9.07 7.52
N PHE A 55 -18.95 8.62 7.35
CA PHE A 55 -18.59 7.27 6.96
C PHE A 55 -17.85 6.56 8.09
N ASN A 56 -17.97 5.24 8.11
CA ASN A 56 -17.16 4.39 8.96
C ASN A 56 -16.15 3.65 8.10
N ILE A 57 -14.87 3.73 8.44
CA ILE A 57 -13.80 3.05 7.71
C ILE A 57 -13.34 1.85 8.53
N LYS A 58 -13.44 0.65 7.94
CA LYS A 58 -12.91 -0.59 8.51
C LYS A 58 -11.45 -0.72 8.14
N ILE A 59 -10.59 -0.59 9.15
CA ILE A 59 -9.14 -0.84 9.06
C ILE A 59 -8.88 -2.23 9.64
N LYS A 60 -7.66 -2.76 9.46
CA LYS A 60 -7.25 -4.05 10.02
C LYS A 60 -7.40 -4.12 11.55
N THR A 61 -7.13 -3.01 12.24
CA THR A 61 -7.13 -2.94 13.71
C THR A 61 -8.49 -2.57 14.29
N GLU A 62 -9.16 -1.59 13.71
CA GLU A 62 -10.40 -1.05 14.26
C GLU A 62 -11.31 -0.44 13.19
N THR A 63 -12.53 -0.06 13.60
CA THR A 63 -13.46 0.69 12.76
C THR A 63 -13.52 2.15 13.17
N VAL A 64 -12.95 3.02 12.33
CA VAL A 64 -12.94 4.46 12.57
C VAL A 64 -14.26 5.06 12.09
N GLN A 65 -15.10 5.48 13.04
CA GLN A 65 -16.43 6.00 12.74
C GLN A 65 -16.48 7.51 12.50
N GLY A 66 -17.44 7.98 11.71
CA GLY A 66 -17.77 9.41 11.63
C GLY A 66 -16.80 10.27 10.82
N ILE A 67 -16.11 9.70 9.84
CA ILE A 67 -15.23 10.45 8.92
C ILE A 67 -16.09 11.11 7.84
N GLY A 68 -15.93 12.42 7.62
CA GLY A 68 -16.68 13.13 6.57
C GLY A 68 -16.27 12.71 5.16
N TYR A 69 -17.24 12.61 4.25
CA TYR A 69 -17.01 12.18 2.85
C TYR A 69 -15.95 13.00 2.11
N LYS A 70 -15.80 14.29 2.46
CA LYS A 70 -14.82 15.21 1.85
C LYS A 70 -13.36 14.79 2.06
N TYR A 71 -13.09 14.01 3.10
CA TYR A 71 -11.74 13.51 3.40
C TYR A 71 -11.43 12.20 2.69
N CYS A 72 -12.43 11.56 2.09
CA CYS A 72 -12.30 10.24 1.47
C CYS A 72 -12.03 10.35 -0.03
N GLN A 73 -11.16 9.50 -0.53
CA GLN A 73 -10.86 9.32 -1.94
C GLN A 73 -11.02 7.84 -2.30
N HIS A 74 -11.67 7.54 -3.43
CA HIS A 74 -11.79 6.17 -3.94
C HIS A 74 -10.44 5.59 -4.31
N LEU A 75 -10.16 4.39 -3.81
CA LEU A 75 -9.08 3.53 -4.29
C LEU A 75 -9.63 2.44 -5.22
N HIS A 76 -10.75 1.83 -4.83
CA HIS A 76 -11.39 0.77 -5.59
C HIS A 76 -12.90 0.74 -5.31
N LYS A 77 -13.71 0.41 -6.33
CA LYS A 77 -15.15 0.22 -6.16
C LYS A 77 -15.47 -1.16 -5.58
N SER A 78 -16.63 -1.30 -4.98
CA SER A 78 -17.15 -2.59 -4.52
C SER A 78 -17.55 -3.48 -5.72
N ASP A 79 -16.63 -4.27 -6.23
CA ASP A 79 -16.79 -5.23 -7.33
C ASP A 79 -17.06 -6.68 -6.89
N GLY A 80 -16.97 -6.96 -5.59
CA GLY A 80 -17.18 -8.29 -5.01
C GLY A 80 -15.89 -9.03 -4.64
N TYR A 81 -14.72 -8.51 -5.01
CA TYR A 81 -13.43 -9.10 -4.64
C TYR A 81 -12.84 -8.40 -3.41
N THR A 82 -12.07 -9.14 -2.62
CA THR A 82 -11.38 -8.58 -1.44
C THR A 82 -9.91 -8.37 -1.76
N TYR A 83 -9.55 -7.11 -1.98
CA TYR A 83 -8.16 -6.70 -2.19
C TYR A 83 -7.43 -6.61 -0.84
N ARG A 84 -6.23 -7.18 -0.80
CA ARG A 84 -5.31 -7.10 0.34
C ARG A 84 -3.94 -6.69 -0.18
N PHE A 85 -3.20 -5.94 0.63
CA PHE A 85 -1.78 -5.74 0.36
C PHE A 85 -1.10 -7.10 0.43
N GLY A 86 -0.49 -7.52 -0.67
CA GLY A 86 0.34 -8.72 -0.70
C GLY A 86 1.53 -8.53 0.23
N GLU A 87 1.84 -9.56 1.00
CA GLU A 87 3.13 -9.62 1.69
C GLU A 87 4.19 -9.96 0.64
N LEU A 88 5.21 -9.11 0.52
CA LEU A 88 6.39 -9.49 -0.25
C LEU A 88 6.99 -10.73 0.43
N ILE A 89 6.99 -11.86 -0.29
CA ILE A 89 7.76 -13.03 0.14
C ILE A 89 9.21 -12.57 0.11
N LYS A 90 9.79 -12.29 1.28
CA LYS A 90 11.24 -12.16 1.42
C LYS A 90 11.80 -13.54 1.08
N GLN A 91 12.25 -13.73 -0.16
CA GLN A 91 13.01 -14.92 -0.50
C GLN A 91 14.15 -14.99 0.50
N LYS A 92 14.21 -16.08 1.25
CA LYS A 92 15.32 -16.37 2.15
C LYS A 92 16.52 -16.51 1.23
N THR A 93 17.31 -15.44 1.07
CA THR A 93 18.62 -15.51 0.43
C THR A 93 19.49 -16.32 1.38
N THR A 94 19.35 -17.65 1.34
CA THR A 94 20.28 -18.56 1.99
C THR A 94 21.61 -18.36 1.30
N ASN A 95 22.60 -17.96 2.07
CA ASN A 95 24.02 -17.90 1.72
C ASN A 95 24.42 -19.09 0.83
N LEU A 96 24.43 -18.89 -0.48
CA LEU A 96 25.04 -19.81 -1.46
C LEU A 96 26.42 -19.29 -1.91
N PHE A 97 26.95 -18.26 -1.25
CA PHE A 97 28.26 -17.67 -1.59
C PHE A 97 29.45 -18.41 -0.95
N ASN A 98 29.23 -19.30 0.01
CA ASN A 98 30.32 -20.00 0.72
C ASN A 98 30.48 -21.48 0.33
N LYS A 99 29.95 -21.92 -0.82
CA LYS A 99 30.10 -23.30 -1.30
C LYS A 99 31.02 -23.46 -2.52
N ILE A 100 31.81 -22.42 -2.86
CA ILE A 100 32.71 -22.43 -4.03
C ILE A 100 34.20 -22.51 -3.63
N ILE A 101 34.58 -22.42 -2.35
CA ILE A 101 36.01 -22.28 -1.99
C ILE A 101 36.76 -23.62 -1.78
N ASP A 102 36.09 -24.79 -1.75
CA ASP A 102 36.78 -26.08 -1.51
C ASP A 102 37.13 -26.87 -2.79
N ILE A 103 37.21 -26.22 -3.95
CA ILE A 103 37.75 -26.86 -5.15
C ILE A 103 38.87 -25.98 -5.68
N SER A 104 40.09 -26.28 -5.22
CA SER A 104 41.34 -25.95 -5.88
C SER A 104 41.22 -26.28 -7.39
N PRO A 105 41.15 -25.29 -8.29
CA PRO A 105 41.19 -25.56 -9.71
C PRO A 105 42.65 -25.75 -10.11
N SER A 106 42.99 -27.00 -10.43
CA SER A 106 44.25 -27.39 -11.05
C SER A 106 44.52 -26.59 -12.34
N PRO A 107 45.78 -26.26 -12.64
CA PRO A 107 46.13 -25.30 -13.69
C PRO A 107 46.24 -25.95 -15.07
N VAL A 108 45.14 -26.11 -15.83
CA VAL A 108 45.25 -26.35 -17.29
C VAL A 108 43.98 -25.92 -18.03
N GLN A 109 44.18 -25.33 -19.22
CA GLN A 109 43.23 -24.97 -20.30
C GLN A 109 42.82 -23.48 -20.31
N LEU A 110 43.66 -22.61 -20.87
CA LEU A 110 43.72 -22.23 -22.30
C LEU A 110 42.58 -21.29 -22.73
N ASN A 111 42.93 -20.00 -22.69
CA ASN A 111 42.88 -19.04 -23.80
C ASN A 111 41.64 -19.05 -24.70
N MET A 112 40.78 -18.06 -24.51
CA MET A 112 39.98 -17.51 -25.59
C MET A 112 39.67 -16.05 -25.28
N PHE A 113 40.68 -15.18 -25.26
CA PHE A 113 40.64 -13.80 -25.77
C PHE A 113 42.01 -13.17 -25.48
N ASP A 114 42.78 -13.10 -26.56
CA ASP A 114 44.11 -12.55 -26.68
C ASP A 114 44.19 -11.07 -26.31
N THR A 115 45.29 -10.76 -25.62
CA THR A 115 46.22 -9.63 -25.86
C THR A 115 45.67 -8.22 -26.08
N SER A 116 46.13 -7.31 -25.20
CA SER A 116 46.76 -6.00 -25.48
C SER A 116 46.47 -5.10 -24.28
N GLU A 117 47.32 -5.16 -23.27
CA GLU A 117 48.56 -4.37 -23.17
C GLU A 117 48.34 -2.91 -22.79
N LEU A 118 48.85 -2.62 -21.59
CA LEU A 118 49.68 -1.48 -21.25
C LEU A 118 49.15 -0.07 -21.59
N SER A 119 48.86 0.67 -20.53
CA SER A 119 49.73 1.77 -20.09
C SER A 119 49.16 2.32 -18.76
N THR A 120 49.77 1.91 -17.64
CA THR A 120 50.81 2.64 -16.89
C THR A 120 50.30 3.88 -16.17
N SER A 121 50.60 3.90 -14.86
CA SER A 121 51.12 5.03 -14.08
C SER A 121 50.18 6.25 -13.95
N GLU A 122 49.97 6.91 -12.82
CA GLU A 122 50.54 6.95 -11.48
C GLU A 122 49.89 8.20 -10.84
N VAL A 123 50.02 8.37 -9.51
CA VAL A 123 50.13 9.68 -8.85
C VAL A 123 48.83 10.49 -8.61
N GLN A 124 48.38 10.40 -7.34
CA GLN A 124 47.71 11.45 -6.53
C GLN A 124 48.58 12.74 -6.46
N PRO A 125 48.22 13.87 -5.80
CA PRO A 125 46.95 14.50 -5.43
C PRO A 125 46.95 15.99 -5.92
N LYS A 126 46.03 16.87 -5.45
CA LYS A 126 46.33 18.15 -4.75
C LYS A 126 45.19 19.18 -4.78
N VAL A 127 45.10 19.85 -3.63
CA VAL A 127 44.20 20.89 -3.12
C VAL A 127 44.31 22.24 -3.84
N LYS A 128 43.26 23.06 -3.68
CA LYS A 128 43.11 24.56 -3.69
C LYS A 128 42.21 25.05 -4.82
N LYS A 129 41.33 26.04 -4.66
CA LYS A 129 41.41 27.25 -3.82
C LYS A 129 40.01 27.90 -3.67
N ILE A 130 39.80 28.61 -2.56
CA ILE A 130 38.81 29.67 -2.36
C ILE A 130 39.28 30.93 -3.08
N GLN A 131 38.34 31.73 -3.62
CA GLN A 131 38.29 33.19 -3.93
C GLN A 131 37.32 33.37 -5.11
N GLU A 132 36.38 34.31 -5.16
CA GLU A 132 36.27 35.66 -4.57
C GLU A 132 35.00 35.88 -3.74
#